data_AF-A0A7X7GMT2-F1
#
_entry.id   AF-A0A7X7GMT2-F1
#
_cell.length_a   1.000
_cell.length_b   1.000
_cell.length_c   1.000
_cell.angle_alpha   90.00
_cell.angle_beta   90.00
_cell.angle_gamma   90.00
#
_symmetry.space_group_name_H-M   'P 1'
#
loop_
_entity.id
_entity.type
_entity.pdbx_description
1 polymer ?
#
loop_
_entity_poly.entity_id
_entity_poly.type
_entity_poly.pdbx_seq_one_letter_code
_entity_poly.pdbx_strand_id
1 'polypeptide(L)'
;MSGTRLHVDREGPVAQIVLDGPSTLNALGVDTLTALESWLTSLDANQSIRAVILTGAGRAFCVGADLNRLGTDHERTMAAANSLIQAIRAMDVPLIAAVNGLAVGYGASLVATADLAIAAESMRMQAPFTALGLVPDGGLTHALPALAGRALAGGDRTRRSSTRRTGGDGRGFRGQRGTRCRTDGRRVGAGRCRGRTAQAGNRIDQARPQRSRR
;
A
#
# COMPACT_ATOMS: atom_id res chain seq x y z
N MET A 1 6.58 -25.37 -13.73
CA MET A 1 6.74 -24.22 -12.82
C MET A 1 5.34 -23.80 -12.37
N SER A 2 5.07 -23.87 -11.07
CA SER A 2 3.74 -23.57 -10.51
C SER A 2 3.47 -22.07 -10.61
N GLY A 3 2.35 -21.68 -11.24
CA GLY A 3 1.89 -20.30 -11.25
C GLY A 3 1.41 -19.84 -9.87
N THR A 4 1.18 -18.54 -9.72
CA THR A 4 0.58 -17.95 -8.52
C THR A 4 -0.85 -18.45 -8.36
N ARG A 5 -1.13 -19.06 -7.21
CA ARG A 5 -2.48 -19.53 -6.85
C ARG A 5 -3.24 -18.44 -6.11
N LEU A 6 -4.56 -18.57 -6.08
CA LEU A 6 -5.44 -17.69 -5.32
C LEU A 6 -6.06 -18.50 -4.19
N HIS A 7 -5.96 -17.98 -2.97
CA HIS A 7 -6.73 -18.46 -1.83
C HIS A 7 -7.75 -17.41 -1.45
N VAL A 8 -8.95 -17.85 -1.09
CA VAL A 8 -10.00 -16.96 -0.59
C VAL A 8 -10.41 -17.46 0.78
N ASP A 9 -10.27 -16.59 1.77
CA ASP A 9 -10.79 -16.80 3.11
C ASP A 9 -11.92 -15.80 3.39
N ARG A 10 -12.83 -16.17 4.28
CA ARG A 10 -14.01 -15.35 4.59
C ARG A 10 -14.22 -15.30 6.10
N GLU A 11 -14.21 -14.08 6.61
CA GLU A 11 -14.56 -13.77 7.99
C GLU A 11 -15.81 -12.89 8.01
N GLY A 12 -16.96 -13.53 8.19
CA GLY A 12 -18.26 -12.84 8.22
C GLY A 12 -18.54 -12.10 6.89
N PRO A 13 -18.68 -10.76 6.90
CA PRO A 13 -18.93 -9.97 5.71
C PRO A 13 -17.66 -9.57 4.94
N VAL A 14 -16.47 -9.99 5.36
CA VAL A 14 -15.21 -9.64 4.71
C VAL A 14 -14.64 -10.87 4.01
N ALA A 15 -14.26 -10.71 2.75
CA ALA A 15 -13.52 -11.72 2.00
C ALA A 15 -12.07 -11.29 1.82
N GLN A 16 -11.13 -12.19 2.03
CA GLN A 16 -9.70 -11.97 1.81
C GLN A 16 -9.19 -12.87 0.70
N ILE A 17 -8.69 -12.25 -0.37
CA ILE A 17 -7.98 -12.91 -1.46
C ILE A 17 -6.47 -12.81 -1.19
N VAL A 18 -5.79 -13.95 -1.22
CA VAL A 18 -4.34 -14.08 -1.07
C VAL A 18 -3.73 -14.58 -2.37
N LEU A 19 -2.79 -13.81 -2.92
CA LEU A 19 -1.91 -14.25 -4.01
C LEU A 19 -0.81 -15.16 -3.42
N ASP A 20 -0.89 -16.47 -3.66
CA ASP A 20 0.07 -17.47 -3.17
C ASP A 20 1.01 -17.92 -4.30
N GLY A 21 2.03 -17.10 -4.54
CA GLY A 21 3.15 -17.39 -5.44
C GLY A 21 4.48 -16.86 -4.89
N PRO A 22 4.87 -17.15 -3.63
CA PRO A 22 6.00 -16.48 -2.98
C PRO A 22 7.34 -16.69 -3.70
N SER A 23 7.51 -17.81 -4.41
CA SER A 23 8.72 -18.11 -5.20
C SER A 23 8.87 -17.20 -6.42
N THR A 24 7.77 -16.74 -7.01
CA THR A 24 7.72 -15.79 -8.14
C THR A 24 7.39 -14.37 -7.71
N LEU A 25 7.36 -14.11 -6.39
CA LEU A 25 6.92 -12.83 -5.82
C LEU A 25 5.50 -12.43 -6.24
N ASN A 26 4.64 -13.44 -6.37
CA ASN A 26 3.25 -13.33 -6.77
C ASN A 26 3.09 -12.71 -8.17
N ALA A 27 3.94 -13.13 -9.11
CA ALA A 27 3.79 -12.74 -10.52
C ALA A 27 2.48 -13.28 -11.11
N LEU A 28 1.83 -12.47 -11.95
CA LEU A 28 0.51 -12.76 -12.50
C LEU A 28 0.63 -13.25 -13.95
N GLY A 29 0.23 -14.48 -14.20
CA GLY A 29 0.00 -14.99 -15.55
C GLY A 29 -1.45 -14.75 -15.99
N VAL A 30 -1.76 -15.03 -17.26
CA VAL A 30 -3.12 -14.92 -17.82
C VAL A 30 -4.14 -15.66 -16.94
N ASP A 31 -3.86 -16.91 -16.57
CA ASP A 31 -4.78 -17.72 -15.78
C ASP A 31 -5.04 -17.11 -14.39
N THR A 32 -4.01 -16.56 -13.75
CA THR A 32 -4.15 -15.89 -12.44
C THR A 32 -4.94 -14.59 -12.56
N LEU A 33 -4.72 -13.81 -13.63
CA LEU A 33 -5.47 -12.58 -13.90
C LEU A 33 -6.96 -12.87 -14.09
N THR A 34 -7.29 -13.83 -14.97
CA THR A 34 -8.67 -14.25 -15.24
C THR A 34 -9.34 -14.85 -14.00
N ALA A 35 -8.61 -15.67 -13.23
CA ALA A 35 -9.15 -16.22 -11.99
C ALA A 35 -9.42 -15.12 -10.95
N LEU A 36 -8.54 -14.12 -10.83
CA LEU A 36 -8.73 -13.01 -9.90
C LEU A 36 -9.93 -12.15 -10.29
N GLU A 37 -10.09 -11.84 -11.58
CA GLU A 37 -11.27 -11.15 -12.12
C GLU A 37 -12.56 -11.90 -11.79
N SER A 38 -12.58 -13.22 -12.01
CA SER A 38 -13.73 -14.07 -11.72
C SER A 38 -14.08 -14.08 -10.23
N TRP A 39 -13.07 -14.17 -9.35
CA TRP A 39 -13.28 -14.10 -7.90
C TRP A 39 -13.84 -12.74 -7.48
N LEU A 40 -13.27 -11.64 -7.97
CA LEU A 40 -13.75 -10.30 -7.62
C LEU A 40 -15.19 -10.09 -8.08
N THR A 41 -15.52 -10.46 -9.31
CA THR A 41 -16.90 -10.40 -9.84
C THR A 41 -17.87 -11.23 -9.00
N SER A 42 -17.45 -12.43 -8.58
CA SER A 42 -18.29 -13.32 -7.76
C SER A 42 -18.52 -12.78 -6.35
N LEU A 43 -17.49 -12.13 -5.76
CA LEU A 43 -17.59 -11.52 -4.44
C LEU A 43 -18.44 -10.25 -4.47
N ASP A 44 -18.33 -9.45 -5.52
CA ASP A 44 -19.11 -8.24 -5.71
C ASP A 44 -20.61 -8.53 -5.87
N ALA A 45 -20.96 -9.58 -6.62
CA ALA A 45 -22.34 -10.04 -6.76
C ALA A 45 -22.94 -10.63 -5.47
N ASN A 46 -22.12 -10.92 -4.46
CA ASN A 46 -22.57 -11.54 -3.22
C ASN A 46 -22.96 -10.48 -2.17
N GLN A 47 -24.27 -10.30 -1.98
CA GLN A 47 -24.84 -9.33 -1.03
C GLN A 47 -24.40 -9.52 0.44
N SER A 48 -23.86 -10.69 0.79
CA SER A 48 -23.33 -10.92 2.14
C SER A 48 -21.90 -10.41 2.35
N ILE A 49 -21.21 -10.03 1.26
CA ILE A 49 -19.86 -9.44 1.30
C ILE A 49 -19.99 -7.91 1.31
N ARG A 50 -19.20 -7.26 2.17
CA ARG A 50 -19.20 -5.82 2.38
C ARG A 50 -17.84 -5.17 2.16
N ALA A 51 -16.78 -5.97 2.09
CA ALA A 51 -15.44 -5.53 1.70
C ALA A 51 -14.63 -6.73 1.19
N VAL A 52 -13.72 -6.46 0.26
CA VAL A 52 -12.73 -7.43 -0.21
C VAL A 52 -11.33 -6.94 0.14
N ILE A 53 -10.50 -7.80 0.71
CA ILE A 53 -9.09 -7.52 0.98
C ILE A 53 -8.26 -8.32 -0.02
N LEU A 54 -7.36 -7.65 -0.74
CA LEU A 54 -6.36 -8.30 -1.58
C LEU A 54 -4.98 -8.19 -0.92
N THR A 55 -4.26 -9.30 -0.78
CA THR A 55 -2.90 -9.32 -0.25
C THR A 55 -2.03 -10.39 -0.92
N GLY A 56 -0.72 -10.35 -0.69
CA GLY A 56 0.23 -11.34 -1.20
C GLY A 56 0.83 -12.20 -0.11
N ALA A 57 1.05 -13.49 -0.39
CA ALA A 57 1.79 -14.37 0.49
C ALA A 57 3.30 -14.05 0.45
N GLY A 58 3.97 -14.24 1.58
CA GLY A 58 5.42 -14.08 1.70
C GLY A 58 5.89 -12.63 1.70
N ARG A 59 7.01 -12.37 1.03
CA ARG A 59 7.73 -11.07 1.10
C ARG A 59 7.28 -10.01 0.10
N ALA A 60 6.37 -10.35 -0.80
CA ALA A 60 5.89 -9.46 -1.85
C ALA A 60 4.37 -9.40 -1.82
N PHE A 61 3.82 -8.25 -2.23
CA PHE A 61 2.41 -8.15 -2.56
C PHE A 61 2.20 -8.73 -3.95
N CYS A 62 2.77 -8.10 -4.99
CA CYS A 62 2.70 -8.54 -6.38
C CYS A 62 3.75 -7.80 -7.22
N VAL A 63 4.48 -8.52 -8.06
CA VAL A 63 5.48 -7.92 -8.97
C VAL A 63 4.95 -7.66 -10.39
N GLY A 64 3.66 -7.88 -10.60
CA GLY A 64 2.98 -7.66 -11.88
C GLY A 64 3.04 -8.88 -12.80
N ALA A 65 2.99 -8.65 -14.11
CA ALA A 65 2.94 -9.73 -15.10
C ALA A 65 4.21 -10.60 -15.08
N ASP A 66 4.06 -11.90 -15.30
CA ASP A 66 5.19 -12.83 -15.45
C ASP A 66 5.98 -12.52 -16.73
N LEU A 67 7.14 -11.88 -16.56
CA LEU A 67 8.03 -11.48 -17.66
C LEU A 67 8.48 -12.66 -18.53
N ASN A 68 8.52 -13.88 -17.99
CA ASN A 68 8.93 -15.06 -18.76
C ASN A 68 7.86 -15.48 -19.80
N ARG A 69 6.62 -15.04 -19.62
CA ARG A 69 5.47 -15.37 -20.48
C ARG A 69 4.98 -14.20 -21.33
N LEU A 70 5.46 -12.99 -21.04
CA LEU A 70 5.06 -11.76 -21.72
C LEU A 70 5.34 -11.77 -23.23
N GLY A 71 6.30 -12.55 -23.72
CA GLY A 71 6.61 -12.66 -25.15
C GLY A 71 5.69 -13.59 -25.94
N THR A 72 5.11 -14.62 -25.31
CA THR A 72 4.28 -15.64 -26.02
C THR A 72 2.79 -15.34 -25.94
N ASP A 73 2.33 -14.70 -24.86
CA ASP A 73 0.91 -14.43 -24.60
C ASP A 73 0.66 -12.93 -24.38
N HIS A 74 1.41 -12.05 -25.05
CA HIS A 74 1.36 -10.60 -24.80
C HIS A 74 -0.06 -10.03 -24.86
N GLU A 75 -0.75 -10.22 -25.99
CA GLU A 75 -2.10 -9.68 -26.21
C GLU A 75 -3.12 -10.24 -25.22
N ARG A 76 -3.04 -11.54 -24.92
CA ARG A 76 -3.91 -12.19 -23.93
C ARG A 76 -3.67 -11.67 -22.52
N THR A 77 -2.41 -11.44 -22.17
CA THR A 77 -2.02 -10.87 -20.87
C THR A 77 -2.54 -9.44 -20.75
N MET A 78 -2.40 -8.64 -21.80
CA MET A 78 -2.93 -7.27 -21.84
C MET A 78 -4.45 -7.22 -21.74
N ALA A 79 -5.15 -8.09 -22.47
CA ALA A 79 -6.60 -8.19 -22.41
C ALA A 79 -7.07 -8.58 -21.00
N ALA A 80 -6.50 -9.64 -20.40
CA ALA A 80 -6.86 -10.09 -19.05
C ALA A 80 -6.52 -9.03 -17.99
N ALA A 81 -5.36 -8.37 -18.11
CA ALA A 81 -4.96 -7.28 -17.23
C ALA A 81 -5.91 -6.08 -17.33
N ASN A 82 -6.35 -5.70 -18.53
CA ASN A 82 -7.32 -4.63 -18.69
C ASN A 82 -8.70 -5.04 -18.11
N SER A 83 -9.19 -6.24 -18.43
CA SER A 83 -10.47 -6.74 -17.88
C SER A 83 -10.50 -6.73 -16.36
N LEU A 84 -9.41 -7.17 -15.72
CA LEU A 84 -9.28 -7.12 -14.27
C LEU A 84 -9.37 -5.69 -13.71
N ILE A 85 -8.68 -4.71 -14.32
CA ILE A 85 -8.79 -3.31 -13.87
C ILE A 85 -10.21 -2.78 -14.07
N GLN A 86 -10.88 -3.11 -15.17
CA GLN A 86 -12.26 -2.69 -15.41
C GLN A 86 -13.21 -3.31 -14.38
N ALA A 87 -13.03 -4.59 -14.05
CA ALA A 87 -13.80 -5.25 -13.01
C ALA A 87 -13.62 -4.56 -11.66
N ILE A 88 -12.38 -4.30 -11.23
CA ILE A 88 -12.09 -3.57 -9.97
C ILE A 88 -12.78 -2.20 -9.96
N ARG A 89 -12.74 -1.45 -11.06
CA ARG A 89 -13.34 -0.12 -11.14
C ARG A 89 -14.87 -0.13 -11.18
N ALA A 90 -15.48 -1.26 -11.53
CA ALA A 90 -16.92 -1.42 -11.62
C ALA A 90 -17.54 -2.03 -10.35
N MET A 91 -16.72 -2.51 -9.40
CA MET A 91 -17.20 -3.09 -8.16
C MET A 91 -17.95 -2.07 -7.30
N ASP A 92 -19.06 -2.51 -6.72
CA ASP A 92 -19.80 -1.76 -5.69
C ASP A 92 -19.23 -2.05 -4.28
N VAL A 93 -18.69 -3.25 -4.09
CA VAL A 93 -18.02 -3.65 -2.85
C VAL A 93 -16.60 -3.07 -2.80
N PRO A 94 -16.21 -2.37 -1.72
CA PRO A 94 -14.89 -1.75 -1.64
C PRO A 94 -13.76 -2.79 -1.63
N LEU A 95 -12.75 -2.56 -2.46
CA LEU A 95 -11.50 -3.31 -2.53
C LEU A 95 -10.39 -2.62 -1.73
N ILE A 96 -9.84 -3.35 -0.78
CA ILE A 96 -8.73 -2.90 0.09
C ILE A 96 -7.46 -3.67 -0.30
N ALA A 97 -6.43 -2.95 -0.73
CA ALA A 97 -5.09 -3.53 -0.95
C ALA A 97 -4.29 -3.54 0.36
N ALA A 98 -4.09 -4.72 0.95
CA ALA A 98 -3.20 -4.93 2.08
C ALA A 98 -1.79 -5.27 1.57
N VAL A 99 -0.95 -4.24 1.43
CA VAL A 99 0.36 -4.31 0.78
C VAL A 99 1.45 -4.69 1.78
N ASN A 100 1.71 -6.00 1.89
CA ASN A 100 2.66 -6.61 2.81
C ASN A 100 4.14 -6.42 2.41
N GLY A 101 4.43 -6.06 1.16
CA GLY A 101 5.82 -6.01 0.67
C GLY A 101 5.99 -5.30 -0.67
N LEU A 102 6.72 -5.92 -1.60
CA LEU A 102 6.97 -5.36 -2.92
C LEU A 102 5.69 -5.26 -3.77
N ALA A 103 5.43 -4.08 -4.33
CA ALA A 103 4.38 -3.82 -5.32
C ALA A 103 5.03 -3.22 -6.58
N VAL A 104 5.25 -4.04 -7.61
CA VAL A 104 6.04 -3.64 -8.80
C VAL A 104 5.21 -3.75 -10.08
N GLY A 105 5.38 -2.82 -11.00
CA GLY A 105 4.76 -2.84 -12.32
C GLY A 105 3.23 -2.89 -12.20
N TYR A 106 2.62 -3.92 -12.78
CA TYR A 106 1.17 -4.12 -12.69
C TYR A 106 0.69 -4.37 -11.24
N GLY A 107 1.54 -4.87 -10.33
CA GLY A 107 1.23 -4.91 -8.91
C GLY A 107 1.08 -3.52 -8.28
N ALA A 108 1.81 -2.51 -8.77
CA ALA A 108 1.59 -1.12 -8.36
C ALA A 108 0.28 -0.56 -8.92
N SER A 109 -0.11 -0.97 -10.13
CA SER A 109 -1.41 -0.65 -10.72
C SER A 109 -2.56 -1.15 -9.84
N LEU A 110 -2.53 -2.41 -9.39
CA LEU A 110 -3.56 -2.97 -8.50
C LEU A 110 -3.72 -2.18 -7.20
N VAL A 111 -2.60 -1.72 -6.60
CA VAL A 111 -2.65 -0.88 -5.40
C VAL A 111 -3.25 0.49 -5.71
N ALA A 112 -2.91 1.08 -6.85
CA ALA A 112 -3.40 2.40 -7.24
C ALA A 112 -4.87 2.41 -7.67
N THR A 113 -5.41 1.26 -8.09
CA THR A 113 -6.83 1.11 -8.47
C THR A 113 -7.72 0.60 -7.35
N ALA A 114 -7.15 0.15 -6.23
CA ALA A 114 -7.93 -0.18 -5.04
C ALA A 114 -8.52 1.07 -4.40
N ASP A 115 -9.69 0.94 -3.75
CA ASP A 115 -10.35 2.05 -3.06
C ASP A 115 -9.52 2.54 -1.87
N LEU A 116 -8.90 1.59 -1.16
CA LEU A 116 -8.02 1.86 -0.03
C LEU A 116 -6.77 0.99 -0.10
N ALA A 117 -5.62 1.54 0.28
CA ALA A 117 -4.37 0.81 0.41
C ALA A 117 -3.81 0.95 1.83
N ILE A 118 -3.53 -0.19 2.47
CA ILE A 118 -2.85 -0.27 3.75
C ILE A 118 -1.50 -0.93 3.51
N ALA A 119 -0.41 -0.20 3.75
CA ALA A 119 0.94 -0.64 3.43
C ALA A 119 1.75 -0.92 4.69
N ALA A 120 2.50 -2.02 4.69
CA ALA A 120 3.53 -2.27 5.69
C ALA A 120 4.63 -1.17 5.62
N GLU A 121 5.28 -0.85 6.74
CA GLU A 121 6.38 0.13 6.75
C GLU A 121 7.56 -0.26 5.83
N SER A 122 7.74 -1.57 5.63
CA SER A 122 8.72 -2.17 4.74
C SER A 122 8.33 -2.12 3.26
N MET A 123 7.09 -1.73 2.93
CA MET A 123 6.56 -1.73 1.57
C MET A 123 7.42 -0.89 0.64
N ARG A 124 7.60 -1.39 -0.58
CA ARG A 124 8.27 -0.66 -1.68
C ARG A 124 7.42 -0.80 -2.92
N MET A 125 7.17 0.34 -3.56
CA MET A 125 6.45 0.42 -4.82
C MET A 125 7.37 0.88 -5.94
N GLN A 126 7.28 0.26 -7.12
CA GLN A 126 8.04 0.66 -8.30
C GLN A 126 7.23 0.46 -9.57
N ALA A 127 7.34 1.38 -10.52
CA ALA A 127 6.68 1.31 -11.83
C ALA A 127 7.75 1.33 -12.95
N PRO A 128 8.48 0.21 -13.19
CA PRO A 128 9.65 0.18 -14.08
C PRO A 128 9.30 0.14 -15.57
N PHE A 129 8.08 0.51 -15.97
CA PHE A 129 7.57 0.35 -17.33
C PHE A 129 8.49 1.02 -18.37
N THR A 130 8.88 2.28 -18.16
CA THR A 130 9.74 3.01 -19.10
C THR A 130 11.12 2.38 -19.26
N ALA A 131 11.71 1.86 -18.19
CA ALA A 131 12.98 1.14 -18.23
C ALA A 131 12.88 -0.19 -18.99
N LEU A 132 11.69 -0.78 -19.06
CA LEU A 132 11.39 -1.99 -19.82
C LEU A 132 10.89 -1.71 -21.25
N GLY A 133 10.80 -0.44 -21.67
CA GLY A 133 10.22 -0.06 -22.96
C GLY A 133 8.70 -0.28 -23.05
N LEU A 134 8.03 -0.33 -21.90
CA LEU A 134 6.59 -0.55 -21.76
C LEU A 134 5.88 0.74 -21.34
N VAL A 135 4.57 0.76 -21.58
CA VAL A 135 3.67 1.77 -21.02
C VAL A 135 2.98 1.23 -19.76
N PRO A 136 2.63 2.08 -18.77
CA PRO A 136 1.85 1.65 -17.61
C PRO A 136 0.38 1.45 -18.02
N ASP A 137 0.08 0.26 -18.52
CA ASP A 137 -1.20 -0.17 -19.09
C ASP A 137 -2.30 -0.48 -18.05
N GLY A 138 -1.95 -0.77 -16.80
CA GLY A 138 -2.91 -1.01 -15.72
C GLY A 138 -3.60 0.25 -15.15
N GLY A 139 -3.72 1.33 -15.92
CA GLY A 139 -4.35 2.58 -15.46
C GLY A 139 -3.49 3.45 -14.53
N LEU A 140 -2.24 3.07 -14.28
CA LEU A 140 -1.35 3.77 -13.36
C LEU A 140 -1.02 5.20 -13.81
N THR A 141 -0.98 5.46 -15.13
CA THR A 141 -0.84 6.81 -15.71
C THR A 141 -1.99 7.75 -15.37
N HIS A 142 -3.17 7.20 -15.04
CA HIS A 142 -4.34 7.96 -14.60
C HIS A 142 -4.43 8.03 -13.08
N ALA A 143 -4.33 6.88 -12.40
CA ALA A 143 -4.53 6.79 -10.96
C ALA A 143 -3.41 7.46 -10.16
N LEU A 144 -2.14 7.26 -10.54
CA LEU A 144 -1.02 7.75 -9.74
C LEU A 144 -0.94 9.28 -9.69
N PRO A 145 -1.13 10.05 -10.79
CA PRO A 145 -1.20 11.50 -10.71
C PRO A 145 -2.40 12.02 -9.91
N ALA A 146 -3.53 11.31 -9.91
CA ALA A 146 -4.71 11.69 -9.13
C ALA A 146 -4.47 11.53 -7.62
N LEU A 147 -3.78 10.45 -7.24
CA LEU A 147 -3.48 10.13 -5.83
C LEU A 147 -2.30 10.93 -5.26
N ALA A 148 -1.19 11.03 -6.01
CA ALA A 148 0.06 11.59 -5.51
C ALA A 148 0.41 12.98 -6.10
N GLY A 149 -0.33 13.44 -7.11
CA GLY A 149 -0.02 14.64 -7.86
C GLY A 149 1.03 14.41 -8.96
N ARG A 150 0.94 15.21 -10.04
CA ARG A 150 1.78 15.07 -11.24
C ARG A 150 3.30 15.13 -10.96
N ALA A 151 3.71 15.95 -10.00
CA ALA A 151 5.13 16.13 -9.67
C ALA A 151 5.78 14.88 -9.05
N LEU A 152 5.02 14.11 -8.27
CA LEU A 152 5.49 12.83 -7.71
C LEU A 152 5.33 11.71 -8.73
N ALA A 153 4.25 11.70 -9.51
CA ALA A 153 3.99 10.67 -10.51
C ALA A 153 5.01 10.65 -11.66
N GLY A 154 5.45 11.83 -12.14
CA GLY A 154 6.48 11.94 -13.18
C GLY A 154 7.91 11.91 -12.64
N GLY A 155 8.09 11.86 -11.32
CA GLY A 155 9.39 11.91 -10.69
C GLY A 155 10.05 10.53 -10.67
N ASP A 156 11.17 10.37 -11.38
CA ASP A 156 12.12 9.30 -11.11
C ASP A 156 12.82 9.59 -9.77
N ARG A 157 12.11 9.28 -8.68
CA ARG A 157 12.65 9.36 -7.33
C ARG A 157 12.33 8.04 -6.63
N THR A 158 13.15 7.06 -6.93
CA THR A 158 13.65 6.13 -5.90
C THR A 158 14.46 6.91 -4.85
N ARG A 159 13.90 7.98 -4.28
CA ARG A 159 14.44 8.55 -3.04
C ARG A 159 14.19 7.48 -1.99
N ARG A 160 15.27 6.80 -1.61
CA ARG A 160 15.40 6.06 -0.36
C ARG A 160 14.51 6.76 0.66
N SER A 161 13.56 6.03 1.24
CA SER A 161 13.06 6.37 2.56
C SER A 161 14.29 6.40 3.46
N SER A 162 14.90 7.58 3.58
CA SER A 162 15.85 7.85 4.63
C SER A 162 15.07 7.60 5.89
N THR A 163 15.37 6.49 6.56
CA THR A 163 15.30 6.40 8.01
C THR A 163 15.67 7.79 8.52
N ARG A 164 14.73 8.44 9.20
CA ARG A 164 15.05 9.64 9.98
C ARG A 164 16.24 9.26 10.84
N ARG A 165 17.44 9.71 10.45
CA ARG A 165 18.55 9.84 11.37
C ARG A 165 18.07 10.89 12.38
N THR A 166 17.61 10.45 13.53
CA THR A 166 17.66 11.24 14.75
C THR A 166 19.13 11.49 15.06
N GLY A 167 19.68 12.50 14.42
CA GLY A 167 20.99 13.07 14.69
C GLY A 167 20.82 14.55 14.48
N GLY A 168 20.78 15.31 15.58
CA GLY A 168 20.54 16.74 15.55
C GLY A 168 21.54 17.47 14.68
N ASP A 169 21.05 18.40 13.88
CA ASP A 169 21.47 19.78 14.08
C ASP A 169 20.43 20.72 13.50
N GLY A 170 20.20 21.83 14.20
CA GLY A 170 19.15 22.78 13.89
C GLY A 170 19.39 23.49 12.56
N ARG A 171 18.38 23.45 11.68
CA ARG A 171 17.95 24.57 10.80
C ARG A 171 16.67 24.17 10.08
N GLY A 172 15.54 24.62 10.62
CA GLY A 172 14.21 24.31 10.12
C GLY A 172 13.91 24.99 8.78
N PHE A 173 13.44 24.22 7.81
CA PHE A 173 12.80 24.75 6.62
C PHE A 173 11.33 25.05 6.94
N ARG A 174 10.98 26.34 6.96
CA ARG A 174 9.59 26.84 7.07
C ARG A 174 8.96 26.96 5.69
N GLY A 175 7.67 26.59 5.59
CA GLY A 175 6.78 26.89 4.46
C GLY A 175 5.73 25.80 4.25
N GLN A 176 4.72 25.68 5.15
CA GLN A 176 3.36 26.26 5.08
C GLN A 176 2.49 25.64 3.96
N ARG A 177 1.27 25.16 4.21
CA ARG A 177 0.16 25.84 4.90
C ARG A 177 -0.70 24.88 5.73
N GLY A 178 -0.70 25.07 7.04
CA GLY A 178 -1.79 24.67 7.94
C GLY A 178 -2.62 25.90 8.27
N THR A 179 -3.94 25.74 8.26
CA THR A 179 -4.97 26.72 8.64
C THR A 179 -4.66 27.37 9.99
N ARG A 180 -4.61 28.71 10.02
CA ARG A 180 -4.54 29.48 11.28
C ARG A 180 -5.89 30.12 11.56
N CYS A 181 -6.40 29.83 12.75
CA CYS A 181 -7.47 30.54 13.41
C CYS A 181 -7.08 32.03 13.54
N ARG A 182 -7.93 32.94 13.06
CA ARG A 182 -7.80 34.39 13.27
C ARG A 182 -8.31 34.70 14.67
N THR A 183 -7.46 35.26 15.52
CA THR A 183 -7.92 36.07 16.66
C THR A 183 -7.40 37.49 16.48
N ASP A 184 -8.33 38.40 16.74
CA ASP A 184 -8.33 39.81 16.42
C ASP A 184 -7.16 40.61 17.00
N GLY A 185 -6.86 41.73 16.34
CA GLY A 185 -5.73 42.58 16.64
C GLY A 185 -5.82 43.30 17.99
N ARG A 186 -4.72 43.27 18.75
CA ARG A 186 -4.21 44.39 19.55
C ARG A 186 -2.77 44.09 19.98
N ARG A 187 -1.84 45.00 19.64
CA ARG A 187 -0.45 44.96 20.11
C ARG A 187 -0.42 45.23 21.60
N VAL A 188 0.23 44.37 22.39
CA VAL A 188 0.71 44.69 23.73
C VAL A 188 2.16 44.20 23.84
N GLY A 189 2.99 45.06 24.43
CA GLY A 189 4.44 45.02 24.41
C GLY A 189 5.12 43.87 25.15
N ALA A 190 6.45 43.93 25.09
CA ALA A 190 7.40 42.94 25.55
C ALA A 190 7.13 42.40 26.96
N GLY A 191 7.12 41.07 27.08
CA GLY A 191 7.14 40.35 28.34
C GLY A 191 7.69 38.94 28.14
N ARG A 192 8.85 38.65 28.74
CA ARG A 192 9.45 37.30 28.78
C ARG A 192 8.60 36.40 29.68
N CYS A 193 8.15 35.24 29.17
CA CYS A 193 7.65 34.15 30.01
C CYS A 193 8.78 33.16 30.31
N ARG A 194 9.09 33.00 31.61
CA ARG A 194 10.01 32.01 32.19
C ARG A 194 9.25 30.73 32.58
N GLY A 195 9.97 29.60 32.60
CA GLY A 195 9.69 28.39 33.39
C GLY A 195 8.95 27.29 32.63
N ARG A 196 9.24 25.99 32.76
CA ARG A 196 10.10 25.22 33.68
C ARG A 196 10.52 23.92 32.97
N THR A 197 11.76 23.50 33.15
CA THR A 197 12.19 22.11 32.99
C THR A 197 11.83 21.34 34.26
N ALA A 198 11.15 20.20 34.12
CA ALA A 198 10.97 19.24 35.19
C ALA A 198 11.73 17.96 34.83
N GLN A 199 12.73 17.63 35.66
CA GLN A 199 13.46 16.37 35.69
C GLN A 199 13.21 15.79 37.08
N ALA A 200 12.78 14.52 37.17
CA ALA A 200 12.92 13.70 38.37
C ALA A 200 12.76 12.21 38.02
N GLY A 201 13.75 11.38 38.39
CA GLY A 201 13.58 9.94 38.64
C GLY A 201 12.71 9.72 39.89
N ASN A 202 12.40 8.52 40.37
CA ASN A 202 13.14 7.27 40.39
C ASN A 202 12.19 6.14 40.90
N ARG A 203 12.33 4.92 40.36
CA ARG A 203 12.33 3.60 41.05
C ARG A 203 11.18 3.05 41.93
N ILE A 204 10.95 1.74 41.68
CA ILE A 204 10.59 0.60 42.55
C ILE A 204 9.09 0.37 42.84
N ASP A 205 8.55 -0.72 42.26
CA ASP A 205 7.97 -1.80 43.07
C ASP A 205 7.98 -3.14 42.30
N GLN A 206 8.56 -4.19 42.90
CA GLN A 206 8.59 -5.56 42.38
C GLN A 206 7.64 -6.43 43.21
N ALA A 207 6.67 -7.06 42.55
CA ALA A 207 5.78 -8.04 43.15
C ALA A 207 6.50 -9.39 43.38
N ARG A 208 6.39 -9.91 44.62
CA ARG A 208 6.82 -11.26 45.03
C ARG A 208 5.88 -12.35 44.49
N PRO A 209 6.39 -13.55 44.13
CA PRO A 209 5.58 -14.77 44.06
C PRO A 209 5.70 -15.62 45.34
N GLN A 210 4.56 -16.11 45.83
CA GLN A 210 4.48 -17.08 46.93
C GLN A 210 4.82 -18.49 46.43
N ARG A 211 5.73 -19.18 47.14
CA ARG A 211 6.02 -20.61 46.96
C ARG A 211 5.08 -21.44 47.83
N SER A 212 4.38 -22.38 47.21
CA SER A 212 3.75 -23.52 47.87
C SER A 212 4.79 -24.61 48.18
N ARG A 213 4.74 -25.14 49.41
CA ARG A 213 5.28 -26.44 49.78
C ARG A 213 4.23 -27.14 50.65
N ARG A 214 3.61 -28.16 50.11
CA ARG A 214 3.30 -29.44 50.76
C ARG A 214 3.46 -30.51 49.69
#